data_AF-W1XUE1-F1
#
_entry.id   AF-W1XUE1-F1
#
_cell.length_a   1.000
_cell.length_b   1.000
_cell.length_c   1.000
_cell.angle_alpha   90.00
_cell.angle_beta   90.00
_cell.angle_gamma   90.00
#
_symmetry.space_group_name_H-M   'P 1'
#
loop_
_entity.id
_entity.type
_entity.pdbx_description
1 polymer ?
#
loop_
_entity_poly.entity_id
_entity_poly.type
_entity_poly.pdbx_seq_one_letter_code
_entity_poly.pdbx_strand_id
1 'polypeptide(L)'
;GEVSEEELEELKQQDPNTLISGGTILGRSGLEKLYDSILRGTDGGKQVEVDATGRPVAEVDRKHTVPGSNIHLTIDANLQKAAEEAIVSYG
;
A
#
# COMPACT_ATOMS: atom_id res chain seq x y z
N GLY A 1 3.99 4.57 -5.15
CA GLY A 1 4.84 5.54 -4.43
C GLY A 1 4.25 5.79 -3.06
N GLU A 2 5.07 6.15 -2.07
CA GLU A 2 4.59 6.49 -0.73
C GLU A 2 3.63 7.70 -0.79
N VAL A 3 2.54 7.63 -0.02
CA VAL A 3 1.55 8.71 0.08
C VAL A 3 2.17 9.92 0.77
N SER A 4 2.00 11.12 0.21
CA SER A 4 2.43 12.34 0.87
C SER A 4 1.45 12.73 1.98
N GLU A 5 1.88 13.60 2.90
CA GLU A 5 1.01 14.09 3.98
C GLU A 5 -0.16 14.93 3.44
N GLU A 6 0.06 15.70 2.37
CA GLU A 6 -0.99 16.45 1.67
C GLU A 6 -2.01 15.52 1.01
N GLU A 7 -1.55 14.49 0.29
CA GLU A 7 -2.40 13.48 -0.36
C GLU A 7 -3.21 12.68 0.69
N LEU A 8 -2.59 12.39 1.84
CA LEU A 8 -3.25 11.72 2.95
C LEU A 8 -4.39 12.56 3.55
N GLU A 9 -4.18 13.86 3.72
CA GLU A 9 -5.21 14.79 4.20
C GLU A 9 -6.39 14.89 3.21
N GLU A 10 -6.11 14.99 1.92
CA GLU A 10 -7.15 14.97 0.87
C GLU A 10 -7.96 13.66 0.89
N LEU A 11 -7.28 12.52 1.02
CA LEU A 11 -7.91 11.21 1.09
C LEU A 11 -8.79 11.05 2.33
N LYS A 12 -8.35 11.56 3.49
CA LYS A 12 -9.16 11.57 4.72
C LYS A 12 -10.37 12.51 4.62
N GLN A 13 -10.26 13.61 3.88
CA GLN A 13 -11.39 14.51 3.64
C GLN A 13 -12.45 13.85 2.75
N GLN A 14 -12.03 13.07 1.74
CA GLN A 14 -12.92 12.35 0.84
C GLN A 14 -13.53 11.10 1.50
N ASP A 15 -12.73 10.35 2.25
CA ASP A 15 -13.13 9.17 3.01
C ASP A 15 -12.57 9.25 4.44
N PRO A 16 -13.35 9.78 5.40
CA PRO A 16 -12.95 9.90 6.80
C PRO A 16 -12.63 8.56 7.48
N ASN A 17 -13.08 7.43 6.91
CA ASN A 17 -12.83 6.10 7.43
C ASN A 17 -11.72 5.37 6.66
N THR A 18 -10.95 6.09 5.83
CA THR A 18 -9.84 5.50 5.09
C THR A 18 -8.82 4.86 6.03
N LEU A 19 -8.30 3.70 5.64
CA LEU A 19 -7.24 2.99 6.38
C LEU A 19 -5.84 3.40 5.90
N ILE A 20 -5.75 4.35 4.97
CA ILE A 20 -4.49 4.85 4.44
C ILE A 20 -3.81 5.69 5.52
N SER A 21 -2.53 5.44 5.76
CA SER A 21 -1.72 6.12 6.77
C SER A 21 -0.40 6.62 6.17
N GLY A 22 0.32 7.47 6.91
CA GLY A 22 1.65 7.90 6.49
C GLY A 22 2.57 6.68 6.35
N GLY A 23 3.26 6.55 5.22
CA GLY A 23 4.04 5.36 4.89
C GLY A 23 3.32 4.34 4.01
N THR A 24 2.01 4.48 3.76
CA THR A 24 1.29 3.61 2.82
C THR A 24 1.83 3.81 1.40
N ILE A 25 2.21 2.71 0.74
CA ILE A 25 2.61 2.71 -0.67
C ILE A 25 1.37 2.56 -1.53
N LEU A 26 1.04 3.58 -2.31
CA LEU A 26 -0.07 3.55 -3.26
C LEU A 26 0.42 3.34 -4.69
N GLY A 27 -0.19 2.40 -5.39
CA GLY A 27 -0.01 2.21 -6.82
C GLY A 27 -0.65 3.35 -7.59
N ARG A 28 0.16 4.20 -8.24
CA ARG A 28 -0.36 5.41 -8.91
C ARG A 28 -0.74 5.19 -10.38
N SER A 29 -0.40 4.05 -10.97
CA SER A 29 -0.62 3.80 -12.39
C SER A 29 -0.89 2.34 -12.72
N GLY A 30 -1.41 2.12 -13.94
CA GLY A 30 -1.58 0.80 -14.53
C GLY A 30 -2.38 -0.17 -13.67
N LEU A 31 -1.85 -1.38 -13.52
CA LEU A 31 -2.49 -2.46 -12.78
C LEU A 31 -2.56 -2.21 -11.27
N GLU A 32 -1.57 -1.51 -10.71
CA GLU A 32 -1.50 -1.30 -9.26
C GLU A 32 -2.68 -0.43 -8.78
N LYS A 33 -3.01 0.64 -9.51
CA LYS A 33 -4.18 1.48 -9.19
C LYS A 33 -5.50 0.72 -9.36
N LEU A 34 -5.58 -0.13 -10.40
CA LEU A 34 -6.81 -0.87 -10.72
C LEU A 34 -7.11 -1.96 -9.68
N TYR A 35 -6.06 -2.64 -9.18
CA TYR A 35 -6.18 -3.74 -8.24
C TYR A 35 -5.77 -3.37 -6.80
N ASP A 36 -5.61 -2.09 -6.50
CA ASP A 36 -5.19 -1.60 -5.18
C ASP A 36 -6.07 -2.18 -4.06
N SER A 37 -7.38 -2.24 -4.25
CA SER A 37 -8.32 -2.80 -3.27
C SER A 37 -8.09 -4.29 -2.93
N ILE A 38 -7.49 -5.05 -3.84
CA ILE A 38 -7.19 -6.48 -3.66
C ILE A 38 -5.75 -6.66 -3.17
N LEU A 39 -4.82 -5.87 -3.70
CA LEU A 39 -3.39 -5.94 -3.39
C LEU A 39 -3.05 -5.33 -2.02
N ARG A 40 -3.84 -4.37 -1.56
CA ARG A 40 -3.57 -3.63 -0.33
C ARG A 40 -3.91 -4.48 0.89
N GLY A 41 -2.94 -4.59 1.79
CA GLY A 41 -3.13 -5.16 3.11
C GLY A 41 -3.86 -4.20 4.05
N THR A 42 -4.22 -4.71 5.23
CA THR A 42 -4.68 -3.86 6.33
C THR A 42 -3.51 -3.59 7.27
N ASP A 43 -3.21 -2.32 7.48
CA ASP A 43 -2.18 -1.91 8.43
C ASP A 43 -2.54 -2.37 9.85
N GLY A 44 -1.55 -2.97 10.51
CA GLY A 44 -1.58 -3.25 11.94
C GLY A 44 -1.33 -1.97 12.75
N GLY A 45 -1.27 -2.12 14.07
CA GLY A 45 -1.00 -1.01 14.97
C GLY A 45 -0.67 -1.52 16.37
N LYS A 46 0.15 -0.77 17.10
CA LYS A 46 0.45 -1.05 18.51
C LYS A 46 -0.15 0.04 19.37
N GLN A 47 -0.88 -0.33 20.41
CA GLN A 47 -1.33 0.60 21.44
C GLN A 47 -0.37 0.51 22.62
N VAL A 48 0.28 1.64 22.94
CA VAL A 48 1.22 1.75 24.05
C VAL A 48 0.64 2.68 25.11
N GLU A 49 0.66 2.24 26.36
CA GLU A 49 0.38 3.10 27.51
C GLU A 49 1.59 3.99 27.75
N VAL A 50 1.36 5.27 28.00
CA VAL A 50 2.40 6.25 28.30
C VAL A 50 2.21 6.79 29.71
N ASP A 51 3.32 7.03 30.42
CA ASP A 51 3.28 7.68 31.72
C ASP A 51 2.99 9.20 31.58
N ALA A 52 2.82 9.88 32.71
CA ALA A 52 2.56 11.33 32.74
C ALA A 52 3.69 12.18 32.10
N THR A 53 4.87 11.59 31.84
CA THR A 53 6.00 12.24 31.16
C THR A 53 6.11 11.84 29.68
N GLY A 54 5.16 11.04 29.18
CA GLY A 54 5.09 10.58 27.80
C GLY A 54 5.98 9.37 27.50
N ARG A 55 6.55 8.70 28.50
CA ARG A 55 7.39 7.53 28.27
C ARG A 55 6.52 6.27 28.10
N PRO A 56 6.79 5.42 27.11
CA PRO A 56 6.06 4.17 26.94
C PRO A 56 6.31 3.24 28.13
N VAL A 57 5.24 2.82 28.80
CA VAL A 57 5.32 1.98 30.01
C VAL A 57 5.01 0.51 29.70
N ALA A 58 4.04 0.27 28.82
CA ALA A 58 3.64 -1.08 28.40
C ALA A 58 2.91 -1.07 27.04
N GLU A 59 3.00 -2.18 26.29
CA GLU A 59 2.14 -2.45 25.13
C GLU A 59 0.81 -3.01 25.66
N VAL A 60 -0.28 -2.28 25.44
CA VAL A 60 -1.63 -2.62 25.95
C VAL A 60 -2.33 -3.56 24.98
N ASP A 61 -2.18 -3.32 23.68
CA ASP A 61 -2.82 -4.12 22.65
C ASP A 61 -2.06 -4.03 21.31
N ARG A 62 -2.26 -5.04 20.46
CA ARG A 62 -1.67 -5.13 19.13
C ARG A 62 -2.71 -5.55 18.10
N LYS A 63 -2.97 -4.64 17.16
CA LYS A 63 -3.63 -4.98 15.90
C LYS A 63 -2.59 -5.58 14.94
N HIS A 64 -2.78 -6.83 14.55
CA HIS A 64 -1.90 -7.50 13.61
C HIS A 64 -2.14 -6.98 12.18
N THR A 65 -1.06 -6.82 11.42
CA THR A 65 -1.13 -6.50 9.98
C THR A 65 -1.71 -7.68 9.22
N VAL A 66 -2.61 -7.41 8.28
CA VAL A 66 -3.14 -8.42 7.35
C VAL A 66 -2.54 -8.16 5.98
N PRO A 67 -1.77 -9.10 5.40
CA PRO A 67 -1.25 -8.92 4.05
C PRO A 67 -2.40 -8.88 3.03
N GLY A 68 -2.24 -8.07 1.98
CA GLY A 68 -3.18 -8.06 0.86
C GLY A 68 -3.11 -9.36 0.06
N SER A 69 -4.01 -9.49 -0.92
CA SER A 69 -4.07 -10.67 -1.77
C SER A 69 -3.11 -10.58 -2.95
N ASN A 70 -2.63 -11.73 -3.41
CA ASN A 70 -1.90 -11.82 -4.67
C ASN A 70 -2.88 -11.92 -5.84
N ILE A 71 -2.51 -11.34 -6.98
CA ILE A 71 -3.23 -11.52 -8.25
C ILE A 71 -2.39 -12.34 -9.22
N HIS A 72 -3.05 -13.18 -10.02
CA HIS A 72 -2.43 -13.88 -11.14
C HIS A 72 -2.83 -13.23 -12.45
N LEU A 73 -1.84 -12.88 -13.27
CA LEU A 73 -2.06 -12.26 -14.56
C LEU A 73 -2.22 -13.33 -15.64
N THR A 74 -2.96 -12.98 -16.69
CA THR A 74 -3.10 -13.83 -17.89
C THR A 74 -1.94 -13.64 -18.87
N ILE A 75 -1.06 -12.65 -18.64
CA ILE A 75 0.09 -12.34 -19.49
C ILE A 75 1.28 -13.19 -19.03
N ASP A 76 1.93 -13.85 -20.00
CA ASP A 76 3.17 -14.58 -19.76
C ASP A 76 4.38 -13.63 -19.81
N ALA A 77 5.26 -13.73 -18.82
CA ALA A 77 6.42 -12.85 -18.68
C ALA A 77 7.47 -13.05 -19.80
N ASN A 78 7.65 -14.28 -20.29
CA ASN A 78 8.61 -14.55 -21.36
C ASN A 78 8.09 -14.01 -22.70
N LEU A 79 6.80 -14.17 -22.97
CA LEU A 79 6.16 -13.62 -24.17
C LEU A 79 6.21 -12.09 -24.18
N GLN A 80 5.91 -11.46 -23.04
CA GLN A 80 5.99 -10.00 -22.90
C GLN A 80 7.41 -9.49 -23.17
N LYS A 81 8.42 -10.15 -22.59
CA LYS A 81 9.83 -9.80 -22.81
C LYS A 81 10.23 -9.92 -24.29
N ALA A 82 9.83 -11.00 -24.96
CA ALA A 82 10.11 -11.18 -26.38
C ALA A 82 9.44 -10.10 -27.25
N ALA A 83 8.22 -9.68 -26.90
CA ALA A 83 7.52 -8.60 -27.59
C ALA A 83 8.23 -7.25 -27.40
N GLU A 84 8.70 -6.94 -26.19
CA GLU A 84 9.47 -5.71 -25.91
C GLU A 84 10.80 -5.68 -26.67
N GLU A 85 11.55 -6.79 -26.66
CA GLU A 85 12.80 -6.92 -27.42
C GLU A 85 12.57 -6.75 -28.93
N ALA A 86 11.49 -7.34 -29.46
CA ALA A 86 11.11 -7.18 -30.86
C ALA A 86 10.84 -5.70 -31.18
N ILE A 87 10.03 -5.00 -30.39
CA ILE A 87 9.71 -3.58 -30.60
C ILE A 87 10.98 -2.72 -30.59
N VAL A 88 11.90 -2.95 -29.65
CA VAL A 88 13.17 -2.21 -29.57
C VAL A 88 14.06 -2.48 -30.79
N SER A 89 14.05 -3.71 -31.33
CA SER A 89 14.84 -4.06 -32.51
C SER A 89 14.37 -3.43 -33.83
N TYR A 90 13.14 -2.89 -33.86
CA TYR A 90 12.56 -2.22 -35.03
C TYR A 90 12.70 -0.69 -35.01
N GLY A 91 13.28 -0.11 -33.95
CA GLY A 91 13.57 1.33 -33.82
C GLY A 91 15.01 1.68 -34.19
#